data_AF-A0A0R1JN15-F1
#
_entry.id   AF-A0A0R1JN15-F1
#
_cell.length_a   1.000
_cell.length_b   1.000
_cell.length_c   1.000
_cell.angle_alpha   90.00
_cell.angle_beta   90.00
_cell.angle_gamma   90.00
#
_symmetry.space_group_name_H-M   'P 1'
#
loop_
_entity.id
_entity.type
_entity.pdbx_description
1 polymer ?
#
loop_
_entity_poly.entity_id
_entity_poly.type
_entity_poly.pdbx_seq_one_letter_code
_entity_poly.pdbx_strand_id
1 'polypeptide(L)'
;MAKVLVIYAHPETKTYSTTDKFYQQFITSYREAHPEDTIIEHNVSEYMPFPLNKIAVSIYNKALVNQPLNPDESRFNDARQQWIDEFIAADKYVFVNPMYNLFIPSEMKSYLDIVMQVSQTFHYTDQGIMEGLLHGKKAIHLQTAGGDYHGSTGRPDLSQLDLGHQYIGAVLHVMGVDDFTGLYAEGMDQSPAHAPEIMAAAFDRAEQAGRTF
;
A
#
# COMPACT_ATOMS: atom_id res chain seq x y z
N MET A 1 11.17 -10.73 15.44
CA MET A 1 10.24 -11.28 14.45
C MET A 1 9.10 -10.29 14.30
N ALA A 2 9.21 -9.46 13.28
CA ALA A 2 8.14 -8.61 12.81
C ALA A 2 7.23 -9.37 11.83
N LYS A 3 5.99 -8.93 11.74
CA LYS A 3 5.05 -9.30 10.67
C LYS A 3 5.07 -8.23 9.60
N VAL A 4 5.47 -8.60 8.40
CA VAL A 4 5.50 -7.72 7.23
C VAL A 4 4.32 -8.05 6.34
N LEU A 5 3.51 -7.04 6.05
CA LEU A 5 2.42 -7.14 5.12
C LEU A 5 2.78 -6.41 3.82
N VAL A 6 2.86 -7.18 2.74
CA VAL A 6 3.04 -6.64 1.39
C VAL A 6 1.68 -6.52 0.71
N ILE A 7 1.36 -5.31 0.29
CA ILE A 7 0.17 -4.98 -0.48
C ILE A 7 0.65 -4.62 -1.89
N TYR A 8 0.46 -5.55 -2.82
CA TYR A 8 0.91 -5.42 -4.19
C TYR A 8 -0.30 -5.13 -5.10
N ALA A 9 -0.24 -4.06 -5.89
CA ALA A 9 -1.32 -3.67 -6.80
C ALA A 9 -0.78 -3.53 -8.23
N HIS A 10 -0.48 -4.66 -8.86
CA HIS A 10 -0.25 -4.72 -10.29
C HIS A 10 -0.58 -6.13 -10.80
N PRO A 11 -1.31 -6.28 -11.92
CA PRO A 11 -1.60 -7.61 -12.46
C PRO A 11 -0.33 -8.38 -12.82
N GLU A 12 -0.37 -9.69 -12.63
CA GLU A 12 0.65 -10.58 -13.15
C GLU A 12 0.55 -10.60 -14.68
N THR A 13 1.64 -10.19 -15.34
CA THR A 13 1.69 -10.20 -16.80
C THR A 13 2.77 -11.17 -17.27
N LYS A 14 2.56 -11.81 -18.42
CA LYS A 14 3.56 -12.69 -19.05
C LYS A 14 4.85 -11.94 -19.45
N THR A 15 4.78 -10.61 -19.50
CA THR A 15 5.90 -9.72 -19.81
C THR A 15 6.52 -9.20 -18.51
N TYR A 16 7.82 -8.98 -18.50
CA TYR A 16 8.53 -8.49 -17.32
C TYR A 16 8.06 -7.08 -16.90
N SER A 17 7.41 -6.96 -15.75
CA SER A 17 7.02 -5.68 -15.13
C SER A 17 8.22 -4.99 -14.46
N THR A 18 8.38 -3.68 -14.67
CA THR A 18 9.41 -2.88 -13.96
C THR A 18 9.09 -2.79 -12.47
N THR A 19 7.81 -2.69 -12.12
CA THR A 19 7.33 -2.72 -10.73
C THR A 19 7.70 -4.03 -10.04
N ASP A 20 7.45 -5.17 -10.69
CA ASP A 20 7.82 -6.47 -10.14
C ASP A 20 9.34 -6.56 -9.93
N LYS A 21 10.14 -6.26 -10.95
CA LYS A 21 11.60 -6.30 -10.82
C LYS A 21 12.12 -5.43 -9.67
N PHE A 22 11.58 -4.22 -9.52
CA PHE A 22 11.95 -3.29 -8.47
C PHE A 22 11.58 -3.84 -7.08
N TYR A 23 10.37 -4.38 -6.94
CA TYR A 23 9.92 -5.06 -5.74
C TYR A 23 10.78 -6.28 -5.39
N GLN A 24 11.14 -7.11 -6.38
CA GLN A 24 11.96 -8.31 -6.15
C GLN A 24 13.31 -7.97 -5.52
N GLN A 25 13.94 -6.84 -5.89
CA GLN A 25 15.19 -6.41 -5.25
C GLN A 25 15.00 -6.08 -3.77
N PHE A 26 13.91 -5.37 -3.45
CA PHE A 26 13.57 -5.04 -2.08
C PHE A 26 13.26 -6.29 -1.25
N ILE A 27 12.34 -7.13 -1.70
CA ILE A 27 11.86 -8.25 -0.87
C ILE A 27 12.90 -9.36 -0.73
N THR A 28 13.74 -9.57 -1.75
CA THR A 28 14.85 -10.55 -1.67
C THR A 28 15.84 -10.13 -0.60
N SER A 29 16.33 -8.88 -0.67
CA SER A 29 17.28 -8.36 0.32
C SER A 29 16.68 -8.24 1.72
N TYR A 30 15.38 -7.96 1.84
CA TYR A 30 14.66 -7.99 3.11
C TYR A 30 14.67 -9.39 3.75
N ARG A 31 14.32 -10.43 2.98
CA ARG A 31 14.32 -11.82 3.45
C ARG A 31 15.70 -12.27 3.91
N GLU A 32 16.75 -11.86 3.20
CA GLU A 32 18.13 -12.19 3.56
C GLU A 32 18.58 -11.51 4.86
N ALA A 33 18.21 -10.24 5.06
CA ALA A 33 18.58 -9.49 6.26
C ALA A 33 17.71 -9.81 7.48
N HIS A 34 16.46 -10.24 7.27
CA HIS A 34 15.47 -10.50 8.31
C HIS A 34 14.85 -11.90 8.18
N PRO A 35 15.66 -12.99 8.26
CA PRO A 35 15.19 -14.35 8.01
C PRO A 35 14.15 -14.85 9.03
N GLU A 36 14.07 -14.21 10.19
CA GLU A 36 13.12 -14.53 11.25
C GLU A 36 11.79 -13.78 11.12
N ASP A 37 11.64 -12.83 10.19
CA ASP A 37 10.39 -12.09 10.02
C ASP A 37 9.40 -12.88 9.17
N THR A 38 8.11 -12.75 9.49
CA THR A 38 7.05 -13.38 8.70
C THR A 38 6.54 -12.40 7.66
N ILE A 39 6.56 -12.80 6.40
CA ILE A 39 6.08 -11.98 5.28
C ILE A 39 4.76 -12.57 4.77
N ILE A 40 3.73 -11.75 4.71
CA ILE A 40 2.44 -12.06 4.10
C ILE A 40 2.30 -11.15 2.89
N GLU A 41 2.00 -11.72 1.73
CA GLU A 41 1.86 -10.97 0.47
C GLU A 41 0.46 -11.13 -0.11
N HIS A 42 -0.18 -10.01 -0.41
CA HIS A 42 -1.45 -9.96 -1.15
C HIS A 42 -1.29 -9.16 -2.43
N ASN A 43 -1.56 -9.79 -3.57
CA ASN A 43 -1.74 -9.08 -4.82
C ASN A 43 -3.23 -8.70 -4.99
N VAL A 44 -3.56 -7.46 -4.66
CA VAL A 44 -4.94 -6.94 -4.71
C VAL A 44 -5.44 -6.74 -6.14
N SER A 45 -4.55 -6.75 -7.14
CA SER A 45 -4.94 -6.74 -8.55
C SER A 45 -5.38 -8.11 -9.07
N GLU A 46 -4.92 -9.19 -8.45
CA GLU A 46 -5.35 -10.55 -8.80
C GLU A 46 -6.60 -10.98 -8.01
N TYR A 47 -6.67 -10.57 -6.75
CA TYR A 47 -7.78 -10.93 -5.88
C TYR A 47 -8.18 -9.78 -4.96
N MET A 48 -9.35 -9.20 -5.24
CA MET A 48 -9.98 -8.19 -4.40
C MET A 48 -11.43 -8.61 -4.06
N PRO A 49 -11.65 -9.33 -2.95
CA PRO A 49 -12.95 -9.95 -2.68
C PRO A 49 -14.03 -8.99 -2.16
N PHE A 50 -13.70 -7.74 -1.85
CA PHE A 50 -14.62 -6.80 -1.22
C PHE A 50 -14.90 -5.59 -2.10
N PRO A 51 -15.65 -5.76 -3.20
CA PRO A 51 -16.10 -4.62 -3.98
C PRO A 51 -17.04 -3.75 -3.14
N LEU A 52 -16.94 -2.44 -3.30
CA LEU A 52 -17.93 -1.50 -2.78
C LEU A 52 -19.25 -1.70 -3.54
N ASN A 53 -20.12 -2.56 -3.00
CA ASN A 53 -21.39 -2.94 -3.58
C ASN A 53 -22.54 -2.75 -2.57
N LYS A 54 -23.76 -3.14 -2.96
CA LYS A 54 -24.95 -3.02 -2.10
C LYS A 54 -24.83 -3.74 -0.75
N ILE A 55 -24.09 -4.86 -0.69
CA ILE A 55 -23.88 -5.63 0.55
C ILE A 55 -22.96 -4.83 1.47
N ALA A 56 -21.83 -4.32 0.95
CA ALA A 56 -20.91 -3.48 1.72
C ALA A 56 -21.63 -2.25 2.31
N VAL A 57 -22.43 -1.54 1.50
CA VAL A 57 -23.20 -0.38 1.98
C VAL A 57 -24.29 -0.78 2.98
N SER A 58 -24.94 -1.93 2.80
CA SER A 58 -25.94 -2.44 3.75
C SER A 58 -25.33 -2.71 5.13
N ILE A 59 -24.14 -3.30 5.18
CA ILE A 59 -23.40 -3.56 6.43
C ILE A 59 -23.11 -2.25 7.16
N TYR A 60 -22.58 -1.24 6.47
CA TYR A 60 -22.33 0.08 7.06
C TYR A 60 -23.61 0.73 7.61
N ASN A 61 -24.69 0.73 6.83
CA ASN A 61 -25.96 1.33 7.25
C ASN A 61 -26.54 0.63 8.48
N LYS A 62 -26.46 -0.71 8.54
CA LYS A 62 -26.96 -1.49 9.69
C LYS A 62 -26.13 -1.26 10.95
N ALA A 63 -24.82 -1.09 10.81
CA ALA A 63 -23.95 -0.76 11.93
C ALA A 63 -24.35 0.57 12.59
N LEU A 64 -24.72 1.59 11.81
CA LEU A 64 -25.15 2.90 12.32
C LEU A 64 -26.43 2.85 13.18
N VAL A 65 -27.31 1.90 12.91
CA VAL A 65 -28.60 1.75 13.61
C VAL A 65 -28.67 0.48 14.47
N ASN A 66 -27.53 -0.17 14.73
CA ASN A 66 -27.42 -1.40 15.51
C ASN A 66 -28.38 -2.53 15.04
N GLN A 67 -28.55 -2.69 13.73
CA GLN A 67 -29.36 -3.76 13.15
C GLN A 67 -28.53 -5.01 12.86
N PRO A 68 -29.10 -6.23 13.02
CA PRO A 68 -28.38 -7.46 12.73
C PRO A 68 -28.13 -7.66 11.22
N LEU A 69 -26.97 -8.23 10.91
CA LEU A 69 -26.62 -8.66 9.56
C LEU A 69 -27.39 -9.94 9.19
N ASN A 70 -27.77 -10.05 7.92
CA ASN A 70 -28.26 -11.32 7.36
C ASN A 70 -27.08 -12.28 7.07
N PRO A 71 -27.33 -13.56 6.72
CA PRO A 71 -26.24 -14.53 6.52
C PRO A 71 -25.21 -14.15 5.45
N ASP A 72 -25.62 -13.51 4.36
CA ASP A 72 -24.71 -13.08 3.28
C ASP A 72 -23.88 -11.86 3.70
N GLU A 73 -24.50 -10.92 4.40
CA GLU A 73 -23.82 -9.77 4.99
C GLU A 73 -22.81 -10.21 6.06
N SER A 74 -23.17 -11.16 6.92
CA SER A 74 -22.25 -11.71 7.93
C SER A 74 -21.06 -12.38 7.27
N ARG A 75 -21.28 -13.29 6.30
CA ARG A 75 -20.18 -13.94 5.56
C ARG A 75 -19.25 -12.93 4.89
N PHE A 76 -19.81 -11.88 4.28
CA PHE A 76 -19.01 -10.82 3.67
C PHE A 76 -18.21 -10.06 4.72
N ASN A 77 -18.84 -9.68 5.82
CA ASN A 77 -18.21 -8.95 6.92
C ASN A 77 -17.09 -9.77 7.59
N ASP A 78 -17.32 -11.05 7.85
CA ASP A 78 -16.36 -11.95 8.49
C ASP A 78 -15.13 -12.17 7.62
N ALA A 79 -15.32 -12.37 6.31
CA ALA A 79 -14.22 -12.46 5.36
C ALA A 79 -13.43 -11.14 5.31
N ARG A 80 -14.12 -10.00 5.33
CA ARG A 80 -13.50 -8.67 5.33
C ARG A 80 -12.71 -8.42 6.61
N GLN A 81 -13.21 -8.86 7.75
CA GLN A 81 -12.58 -8.68 9.04
C GLN A 81 -11.19 -9.31 9.08
N GLN A 82 -10.97 -10.43 8.39
CA GLN A 82 -9.65 -11.07 8.31
C GLN A 82 -8.58 -10.14 7.73
N TRP A 83 -8.93 -9.32 6.73
CA TRP A 83 -8.00 -8.37 6.10
C TRP A 83 -7.71 -7.18 7.01
N ILE A 84 -8.71 -6.74 7.77
CA ILE A 84 -8.56 -5.67 8.77
C ILE A 84 -7.67 -6.16 9.92
N ASP A 85 -7.94 -7.35 10.46
CA ASP A 85 -7.17 -7.96 11.55
C ASP A 85 -5.72 -8.19 11.14
N GLU A 86 -5.48 -8.64 9.92
CA GLU A 86 -4.13 -8.82 9.38
C GLU A 86 -3.39 -7.49 9.25
N PHE A 87 -4.04 -6.44 8.74
CA PHE A 87 -3.47 -5.10 8.66
C PHE A 87 -3.13 -4.55 10.05
N ILE A 88 -4.01 -4.73 11.04
CA ILE A 88 -3.76 -4.31 12.44
C ILE A 88 -2.60 -5.10 13.05
N ALA A 89 -2.50 -6.40 12.75
CA ALA A 89 -1.49 -7.29 13.32
C ALA A 89 -0.10 -7.12 12.71
N ALA A 90 0.03 -6.49 11.54
CA ALA A 90 1.30 -6.24 10.89
C ALA A 90 2.11 -5.15 11.62
N ASP A 91 3.43 -5.32 11.69
CA ASP A 91 4.35 -4.32 12.24
C ASP A 91 4.90 -3.40 11.15
N LYS A 92 5.00 -3.94 9.92
CA LYS A 92 5.54 -3.26 8.76
C LYS A 92 4.63 -3.42 7.55
N TYR A 93 4.52 -2.37 6.75
CA TYR A 93 3.74 -2.32 5.51
C TYR A 93 4.62 -2.03 4.30
N VAL A 94 4.46 -2.80 3.23
CA VAL A 94 5.13 -2.58 1.95
C VAL A 94 4.05 -2.41 0.88
N PHE A 95 3.83 -1.19 0.43
CA PHE A 95 2.89 -0.87 -0.65
C PHE A 95 3.64 -0.87 -1.97
N VAL A 96 3.13 -1.58 -2.97
CA VAL A 96 3.81 -1.75 -4.27
C VAL A 96 2.85 -1.52 -5.42
N ASN A 97 3.14 -0.54 -6.29
CA ASN A 97 2.35 -0.27 -7.49
C ASN A 97 3.12 0.56 -8.52
N PRO A 98 2.75 0.53 -9.82
CA PRO A 98 3.09 1.64 -10.69
C PRO A 98 2.21 2.86 -10.38
N MET A 99 2.61 4.03 -10.87
CA MET A 99 1.75 5.18 -11.01
C MET A 99 0.91 5.06 -12.28
N TYR A 100 -0.41 5.13 -12.13
CA TYR A 100 -1.35 5.27 -13.24
C TYR A 100 -2.13 6.58 -13.11
N ASN A 101 -2.01 7.43 -14.13
CA ASN A 101 -2.73 8.72 -14.19
C ASN A 101 -2.56 9.57 -12.91
N LEU A 102 -1.32 9.77 -12.47
CA LEU A 102 -0.96 10.54 -11.25
C LEU A 102 -1.36 9.90 -9.91
N PHE A 103 -1.90 8.68 -9.94
CA PHE A 103 -2.47 8.04 -8.76
C PHE A 103 -2.07 6.56 -8.65
N ILE A 104 -2.49 5.95 -7.54
CA ILE A 104 -2.41 4.51 -7.30
C ILE A 104 -3.46 3.75 -8.12
N PRO A 105 -3.26 2.45 -8.42
CA PRO A 105 -4.28 1.59 -9.00
C PRO A 105 -5.55 1.54 -8.14
N SER A 106 -6.71 1.35 -8.79
CA SER A 106 -8.02 1.32 -8.11
C SER A 106 -8.12 0.24 -7.03
N GLU A 107 -7.41 -0.85 -7.20
CA GLU A 107 -7.41 -2.00 -6.29
C GLU A 107 -6.67 -1.65 -4.99
N MET A 108 -5.57 -0.89 -5.07
CA MET A 108 -4.89 -0.36 -3.88
C MET A 108 -5.81 0.58 -3.10
N LYS A 109 -6.54 1.46 -3.80
CA LYS A 109 -7.53 2.33 -3.17
C LYS A 109 -8.64 1.53 -2.50
N SER A 110 -9.12 0.47 -3.16
CA SER A 110 -10.15 -0.42 -2.63
C SER A 110 -9.66 -1.17 -1.39
N TYR A 111 -8.39 -1.59 -1.35
CA TYR A 111 -7.76 -2.17 -0.17
C TYR A 111 -7.72 -1.18 1.00
N LEU A 112 -7.31 0.07 0.76
CA LEU A 112 -7.26 1.11 1.78
C LEU A 112 -8.66 1.43 2.34
N ASP A 113 -9.71 1.41 1.52
CA ASP A 113 -11.10 1.56 1.97
C ASP A 113 -11.56 0.44 2.91
N ILE A 114 -10.96 -0.74 2.81
CA ILE A 114 -11.30 -1.87 3.69
C ILE A 114 -10.64 -1.74 5.03
N VAL A 115 -9.34 -1.41 5.06
CA VAL A 115 -8.56 -1.40 6.31
C VAL A 115 -8.77 -0.13 7.11
N MET A 116 -9.04 1.01 6.47
CA MET A 116 -9.32 2.27 7.17
C MET A 116 -10.73 2.25 7.77
N GLN A 117 -10.83 1.86 9.03
CA GLN A 117 -12.09 1.64 9.75
C GLN A 117 -12.16 2.35 11.09
N VAL A 118 -13.27 3.06 11.30
CA VAL A 118 -13.61 3.69 12.57
C VAL A 118 -13.71 2.62 13.66
N SER A 119 -13.18 2.94 14.84
CA SER A 119 -13.08 2.09 16.04
C SER A 119 -12.16 0.87 15.91
N GLN A 120 -11.49 0.67 14.77
CA GLN A 120 -10.55 -0.45 14.56
C GLN A 120 -9.14 0.00 14.22
N THR A 121 -9.01 1.04 13.38
CA THR A 121 -7.71 1.59 12.95
C THR A 121 -7.56 3.07 13.27
N PHE A 122 -8.67 3.77 13.48
CA PHE A 122 -8.72 5.12 14.03
C PHE A 122 -10.08 5.31 14.73
N HIS A 123 -10.23 6.35 15.53
CA HIS A 123 -11.54 6.78 16.05
C HIS A 123 -11.66 8.30 16.04
N TYR A 124 -12.85 8.80 16.37
CA TYR A 124 -13.06 10.22 16.65
C TYR A 124 -13.01 10.45 18.16
N THR A 125 -12.29 11.49 18.58
CA THR A 125 -12.35 12.02 19.96
C THR A 125 -13.67 12.75 20.21
N ASP A 126 -13.94 13.13 21.46
CA ASP A 126 -15.11 13.95 21.82
C ASP A 126 -15.14 15.30 21.08
N GLN A 127 -13.98 15.80 20.65
CA GLN A 127 -13.81 17.02 19.85
C GLN A 127 -13.94 16.78 18.34
N GLY A 128 -14.20 15.54 17.91
CA GLY A 128 -14.33 15.17 16.50
C GLY A 128 -12.99 15.07 15.75
N ILE A 129 -11.86 15.02 16.46
CA ILE A 129 -10.53 14.83 15.87
C ILE A 129 -10.32 13.35 15.59
N MET A 130 -9.81 13.02 14.40
CA MET A 130 -9.38 11.66 14.07
C MET A 130 -8.11 11.31 14.84
N GLU A 131 -8.14 10.21 15.59
CA GLU A 131 -7.01 9.67 16.35
C GLU A 131 -6.72 8.24 15.90
N GLY A 132 -5.50 8.01 15.44
CA GLY A 132 -5.05 6.71 14.95
C GLY A 132 -4.83 5.69 16.07
N LEU A 133 -4.91 4.41 15.74
CA LEU A 133 -4.73 3.30 16.70
C LEU A 133 -3.48 2.46 16.41
N LEU A 134 -2.79 2.71 15.29
CA LEU A 134 -1.75 1.84 14.74
C LEU A 134 -0.34 2.39 14.93
N HIS A 135 -0.05 2.95 16.11
CA HIS A 135 1.24 3.54 16.43
C HIS A 135 2.39 2.53 16.48
N GLY A 136 3.62 3.01 16.27
CA GLY A 136 4.84 2.20 16.34
C GLY A 136 5.07 1.27 15.14
N LYS A 137 4.28 1.44 14.08
CA LYS A 137 4.40 0.72 12.82
C LYS A 137 5.17 1.51 11.79
N LYS A 138 5.71 0.81 10.79
CA LYS A 138 6.53 1.40 9.72
C LYS A 138 6.02 1.02 8.34
N ALA A 139 6.07 1.94 7.39
CA ALA A 139 5.56 1.75 6.04
C ALA A 139 6.54 2.24 4.96
N ILE A 140 6.58 1.53 3.84
CA ILE A 140 7.30 1.95 2.64
C ILE A 140 6.41 1.81 1.41
N HIS A 141 6.46 2.80 0.52
CA HIS A 141 5.78 2.79 -0.77
C HIS A 141 6.80 2.63 -1.91
N LEU A 142 6.83 1.46 -2.52
CA LEU A 142 7.62 1.16 -3.71
C LEU A 142 6.80 1.50 -4.95
N GLN A 143 7.14 2.59 -5.62
CA GLN A 143 6.42 3.05 -6.80
C GLN A 143 7.31 3.12 -8.04
N THR A 144 6.75 2.73 -9.18
CA THR A 144 7.37 3.00 -10.49
C THR A 144 6.57 4.03 -11.28
N ALA A 145 7.23 4.84 -12.11
CA ALA A 145 6.56 5.82 -12.95
C ALA A 145 7.30 6.05 -14.28
N GLY A 146 6.56 6.33 -15.34
CA GLY A 146 7.16 6.67 -16.64
C GLY A 146 7.87 8.02 -16.66
N GLY A 147 7.33 9.02 -15.95
CA GLY A 147 7.93 10.34 -15.76
C GLY A 147 8.72 10.43 -14.45
N ASP A 148 9.63 11.40 -14.34
CA ASP A 148 10.32 11.76 -13.09
C ASP A 148 9.48 12.76 -12.30
N TYR A 149 9.06 12.37 -11.09
CA TYR A 149 8.25 13.21 -10.19
C TYR A 149 9.04 13.70 -8.98
N HIS A 150 10.05 12.97 -8.52
CA HIS A 150 10.80 13.32 -7.31
C HIS A 150 12.21 13.85 -7.60
N GLY A 151 12.47 14.22 -8.86
CA GLY A 151 13.73 14.81 -9.29
C GLY A 151 14.89 13.82 -9.30
N SER A 152 14.61 12.50 -9.35
CA SER A 152 15.65 11.47 -9.32
C SER A 152 16.58 11.49 -10.53
N THR A 153 16.17 12.13 -11.63
CA THR A 153 16.99 12.34 -12.84
C THR A 153 17.59 13.75 -12.94
N GLY A 154 17.52 14.55 -11.86
CA GLY A 154 17.98 15.94 -11.84
C GLY A 154 17.00 16.94 -12.47
N ARG A 155 15.75 16.51 -12.68
CA ARG A 155 14.65 17.35 -13.19
C ARG A 155 13.96 18.10 -12.04
N PRO A 156 13.11 19.11 -12.35
CA PRO A 156 12.31 19.79 -11.34
C PRO A 156 11.48 18.81 -10.52
N ASP A 157 11.38 19.08 -9.21
CA ASP A 157 10.49 18.35 -8.31
C ASP A 157 9.02 18.60 -8.72
N LEU A 158 8.31 17.50 -9.00
CA LEU A 158 6.90 17.45 -9.34
C LEU A 158 6.11 16.59 -8.35
N SER A 159 6.63 16.36 -7.14
CA SER A 159 6.03 15.48 -6.12
C SER A 159 4.62 15.89 -5.71
N GLN A 160 4.25 17.17 -5.88
CA GLN A 160 2.87 17.64 -5.72
C GLN A 160 1.87 16.95 -6.67
N LEU A 161 2.34 16.40 -7.79
CA LEU A 161 1.54 15.64 -8.75
C LEU A 161 1.51 14.13 -8.45
N ASP A 162 2.31 13.64 -7.51
CA ASP A 162 2.19 12.26 -7.02
C ASP A 162 1.08 12.16 -5.97
N LEU A 163 -0.15 12.22 -6.45
CA LEU A 163 -1.35 12.15 -5.61
C LEU A 163 -1.50 10.77 -4.97
N GLY A 164 -0.96 9.72 -5.60
CA GLY A 164 -1.01 8.34 -5.09
C GLY A 164 -0.21 8.17 -3.81
N HIS A 165 1.07 8.58 -3.82
CA HIS A 165 1.92 8.53 -2.63
C HIS A 165 1.38 9.42 -1.50
N GLN A 166 0.95 10.65 -1.83
CA GLN A 166 0.34 11.56 -0.85
C GLN A 166 -0.92 10.97 -0.20
N TYR A 167 -1.78 10.31 -0.99
CA TYR A 167 -2.98 9.67 -0.49
C TYR A 167 -2.67 8.52 0.48
N ILE A 168 -1.73 7.63 0.13
CA ILE A 168 -1.30 6.55 1.03
C ILE A 168 -0.79 7.13 2.35
N GLY A 169 0.10 8.14 2.28
CA GLY A 169 0.64 8.78 3.47
C GLY A 169 -0.43 9.42 4.36
N ALA A 170 -1.41 10.11 3.75
CA ALA A 170 -2.52 10.71 4.49
C ALA A 170 -3.39 9.66 5.19
N VAL A 171 -3.72 8.56 4.51
CA VAL A 171 -4.51 7.46 5.08
C VAL A 171 -3.77 6.78 6.24
N LEU A 172 -2.48 6.50 6.05
CA LEU A 172 -1.61 5.92 7.09
C LEU A 172 -1.50 6.83 8.31
N HIS A 173 -1.29 8.13 8.10
CA HIS A 173 -1.23 9.11 9.18
C HIS A 173 -2.53 9.16 9.98
N VAL A 174 -3.70 9.14 9.33
CA VAL A 174 -4.99 9.08 10.03
C VAL A 174 -5.13 7.80 10.88
N MET A 175 -4.58 6.68 10.41
CA MET A 175 -4.56 5.43 11.18
C MET A 175 -3.45 5.38 12.26
N GLY A 176 -2.58 6.40 12.33
CA GLY A 176 -1.51 6.52 13.34
C GLY A 176 -0.16 5.93 12.93
N VAL A 177 0.03 5.65 11.63
CA VAL A 177 1.29 5.16 11.06
C VAL A 177 2.06 6.34 10.45
N ASP A 178 2.99 6.91 11.25
CA ASP A 178 3.72 8.13 10.88
C ASP A 178 5.08 7.87 10.24
N ASP A 179 5.69 6.70 10.48
CA ASP A 179 6.95 6.29 9.83
C ASP A 179 6.64 5.75 8.43
N PHE A 180 6.48 6.67 7.48
CA PHE A 180 6.15 6.38 6.09
C PHE A 180 7.21 6.98 5.15
N THR A 181 7.73 6.15 4.24
CA THR A 181 8.73 6.55 3.25
C THR A 181 8.35 6.08 1.85
N GLY A 182 8.75 6.85 0.84
CA GLY A 182 8.61 6.45 -0.57
C GLY A 182 9.95 6.05 -1.18
N LEU A 183 9.92 5.05 -2.07
CA LEU A 183 11.04 4.62 -2.87
C LEU A 183 10.62 4.48 -4.34
N TYR A 184 11.30 5.21 -5.21
CA TYR A 184 10.81 5.45 -6.57
C TYR A 184 11.77 4.93 -7.65
N ALA A 185 11.22 4.23 -8.64
CA ALA A 185 11.88 3.96 -9.92
C ALA A 185 11.13 4.72 -11.02
N GLU A 186 11.65 5.87 -11.44
CA GLU A 186 10.89 6.85 -12.23
C GLU A 186 11.69 7.42 -13.40
N GLY A 187 10.99 7.91 -14.44
CA GLY A 187 11.61 8.59 -15.59
C GLY A 187 11.97 7.70 -16.79
N MET A 188 11.65 6.40 -16.75
CA MET A 188 11.99 5.46 -17.83
C MET A 188 11.37 5.82 -19.19
N ASP A 189 10.13 6.32 -19.21
CA ASP A 189 9.45 6.72 -20.45
C ASP A 189 9.84 8.14 -20.88
N GLN A 190 10.21 9.00 -19.92
CA GLN A 190 10.70 10.34 -20.19
C GLN A 190 12.13 10.33 -20.73
N SER A 191 12.93 9.31 -20.42
CA SER A 191 14.30 9.14 -20.94
C SER A 191 14.58 7.68 -21.31
N PRO A 192 13.97 7.15 -22.39
CA PRO A 192 14.05 5.73 -22.76
C PRO A 192 15.48 5.22 -23.00
N ALA A 193 16.36 6.09 -23.51
CA ALA A 193 17.77 5.75 -23.73
C ALA A 193 18.53 5.44 -22.43
N HIS A 194 18.09 6.01 -21.31
CA HIS A 194 18.70 5.85 -19.98
C HIS A 194 17.89 4.93 -19.06
N ALA A 195 16.78 4.35 -19.54
CA ALA A 195 15.93 3.47 -18.74
C ALA A 195 16.71 2.32 -18.05
N PRO A 196 17.71 1.66 -18.68
CA PRO A 196 18.52 0.66 -18.00
C PRO A 196 19.31 1.20 -16.81
N GLU A 197 19.90 2.39 -16.94
CA GLU A 197 20.71 3.04 -15.89
C GLU A 197 19.82 3.51 -14.74
N ILE A 198 18.66 4.11 -15.07
CA ILE A 198 17.62 4.52 -14.11
C ILE A 198 17.18 3.32 -13.27
N MET A 199 16.85 2.20 -13.93
CA MET A 199 16.40 0.99 -13.24
C MET A 199 17.50 0.37 -12.39
N ALA A 200 18.75 0.33 -12.87
CA ALA A 200 19.87 -0.18 -12.08
C ALA A 200 20.07 0.63 -10.79
N ALA A 201 20.06 1.96 -10.87
CA ALA A 201 20.17 2.82 -9.69
C ALA A 201 18.96 2.69 -8.74
N ALA A 202 17.77 2.41 -9.27
CA ALA A 202 16.60 2.09 -8.44
C ALA A 202 16.75 0.74 -7.73
N PHE A 203 17.27 -0.28 -8.41
CA PHE A 203 17.53 -1.60 -7.84
C PHE A 203 18.51 -1.54 -6.67
N ASP A 204 19.61 -0.81 -6.80
CA ASP A 204 20.58 -0.64 -5.71
C ASP A 204 19.92 -0.02 -4.46
N ARG A 205 19.06 0.99 -4.66
CA ARG A 205 18.32 1.63 -3.56
C ARG A 205 17.28 0.69 -2.94
N ALA A 206 16.60 -0.13 -3.74
CA ALA A 206 15.65 -1.14 -3.26
C ALA A 206 16.35 -2.22 -2.43
N GLU A 207 17.51 -2.70 -2.89
CA GLU A 207 18.33 -3.65 -2.15
C GLU A 207 18.81 -3.07 -0.80
N GLN A 208 19.27 -1.82 -0.79
CA GLN A 208 19.66 -1.14 0.44
C GLN A 208 18.47 -0.94 1.40
N ALA A 209 17.31 -0.55 0.87
CA ALA A 209 16.10 -0.37 1.64
C ALA A 209 15.65 -1.69 2.27
N GLY A 210 15.62 -2.80 1.51
CA GLY A 210 15.22 -4.11 2.05
C GLY A 210 16.09 -4.57 3.22
N ARG A 211 17.41 -4.29 3.17
CA ARG A 211 18.33 -4.62 4.28
C ARG A 211 18.09 -3.85 5.57
N THR A 212 17.52 -2.65 5.50
CA THR A 212 17.47 -1.69 6.61
C THR A 212 16.05 -1.30 7.04
N PHE A 213 15.04 -1.75 6.29
CA PHE A 213 13.63 -1.50 6.54
C PHE A 213 13.15 -2.22 7.79
#